data_AF-A0A940U8Q3-F1
#
_entry.id   AF-A0A940U8Q3-F1
#
_cell.length_a   1.000
_cell.length_b   1.000
_cell.length_c   1.000
_cell.angle_alpha   90.00
_cell.angle_beta   90.00
_cell.angle_gamma   90.00
#
_symmetry.space_group_name_H-M   'P 1'
#
loop_
_entity.id
_entity.type
_entity.pdbx_description
1 polymer ?
#
loop_
_entity_poly.entity_id
_entity_poly.type
_entity_poly.pdbx_seq_one_letter_code
_entity_poly.pdbx_strand_id
1 'polypeptide(L)'
;MREKLSIPSAFSAEVMAHQGFDSLVIDMQHGVIDYQAAAGMLAAISTTPVVPLARVPWNDPAPIMKILDAGAYGIICPMINSRGEAEALVRACKYPPRGHRSFGPVRASLYAGADYADHANDQLVVMPMIETAEALKNLDEILSTPG
;
A
#
# COMPACT_ATOMS: atom_id res chain seq x y z
N MET A 1 5.13 2.76 -16.02
CA MET A 1 6.00 1.68 -15.52
C MET A 1 6.06 1.69 -13.98
N ARG A 2 6.03 0.53 -13.31
CA ARG A 2 6.18 0.43 -11.83
C ARG A 2 7.51 -0.24 -11.49
N GLU A 3 8.18 0.19 -10.43
CA GLU A 3 9.47 -0.39 -9.99
C GLU A 3 9.47 -0.71 -8.49
N LYS A 4 10.17 -1.78 -8.10
CA LYS A 4 10.20 -2.30 -6.72
C LYS A 4 11.50 -1.90 -6.02
N LEU A 5 11.39 -1.29 -4.85
CA LEU A 5 12.52 -0.92 -4.00
C LEU A 5 12.69 -1.92 -2.86
N SER A 6 13.89 -2.49 -2.72
CA SER A 6 14.21 -3.47 -1.66
C SER A 6 15.37 -3.05 -0.74
N ILE A 7 15.95 -1.87 -0.98
CA ILE A 7 17.09 -1.31 -0.21
C ILE A 7 16.55 -0.17 0.68
N PRO A 8 16.90 -0.11 1.98
CA PRO A 8 16.32 0.85 2.94
C PRO A 8 17.04 2.19 2.84
N SER A 9 16.84 2.91 1.74
CA SER A 9 17.56 4.14 1.42
C SER A 9 16.61 5.19 0.86
N ALA A 10 16.37 6.25 1.63
CA ALA A 10 15.57 7.40 1.18
C ALA A 10 16.21 8.10 -0.01
N PHE A 11 17.54 8.23 -0.03
CA PHE A 11 18.28 8.83 -1.15
C PHE A 11 18.10 8.01 -2.44
N SER A 12 18.19 6.68 -2.35
CA SER A 12 17.95 5.82 -3.51
C SER A 12 16.51 5.92 -3.99
N ALA A 13 15.53 5.98 -3.07
CA ALA A 13 14.13 6.18 -3.42
C ALA A 13 13.89 7.53 -4.13
N GLU A 14 14.53 8.61 -3.67
CA GLU A 14 14.50 9.93 -4.32
C GLU A 14 15.05 9.88 -5.75
N VAL A 15 16.25 9.31 -5.93
CA VAL A 15 16.85 9.14 -7.26
C VAL A 15 15.91 8.38 -8.18
N MET A 16 15.32 7.29 -7.70
CA MET A 16 14.37 6.48 -8.47
C MET A 16 13.09 7.23 -8.81
N ALA A 17 12.60 8.10 -7.92
CA ALA A 17 11.41 8.90 -8.16
C ALA A 17 11.59 9.91 -9.31
N HIS A 18 12.84 10.27 -9.65
CA HIS A 18 13.16 11.13 -10.80
C HIS A 18 13.41 10.39 -12.12
N GLN A 19 13.30 9.05 -12.16
CA GLN A 19 13.58 8.27 -13.38
C GLN A 19 12.37 8.11 -14.33
N GLY A 20 11.23 8.73 -14.02
CA GLY A 20 10.04 8.68 -14.88
C GLY A 20 9.14 7.45 -14.69
N PHE A 21 9.21 6.78 -13.53
CA PHE A 21 8.25 5.75 -13.16
C PHE A 21 6.89 6.35 -12.78
N ASP A 22 5.79 5.62 -13.01
CA ASP A 22 4.46 6.06 -12.57
C ASP A 22 4.28 5.85 -11.06
N SER A 23 4.91 4.79 -10.54
CA SER A 23 4.83 4.42 -9.13
C SER A 23 6.07 3.65 -8.67
N LEU A 24 6.40 3.80 -7.40
CA LEU A 24 7.45 3.02 -6.72
C LEU A 24 6.83 2.20 -5.59
N VAL A 25 7.23 0.94 -5.51
CA VAL A 25 6.76 -0.01 -4.50
C VAL A 25 7.83 -0.21 -3.44
N ILE A 26 7.55 0.20 -2.20
CA ILE A 26 8.37 -0.15 -1.05
C ILE A 26 8.07 -1.60 -0.66
N ASP A 27 9.06 -2.48 -0.82
CA ASP A 27 8.90 -3.91 -0.55
C ASP A 27 9.21 -4.24 0.91
N MET A 28 8.17 -4.30 1.75
CA MET A 28 8.28 -4.67 3.16
C MET A 28 8.07 -6.18 3.39
N GLN A 29 7.84 -6.98 2.34
CA GLN A 29 7.68 -8.44 2.46
C GLN A 29 9.03 -9.15 2.36
N HIS A 30 9.80 -8.82 1.33
CA HIS A 30 11.08 -9.47 1.04
C HIS A 30 12.25 -8.48 0.98
N GLY A 31 11.97 -7.18 0.89
CA GLY A 31 13.00 -6.16 1.03
C GLY A 31 13.48 -6.08 2.49
N VAL A 32 14.68 -5.57 2.67
CA VAL A 32 15.28 -5.33 3.99
C VAL A 32 14.82 -3.97 4.56
N ILE A 33 13.53 -3.67 4.40
CA ILE A 33 12.93 -2.36 4.70
C ILE A 33 11.97 -2.52 5.87
N ASP A 34 12.31 -1.89 6.99
CA ASP A 34 11.40 -1.74 8.12
C ASP A 34 10.52 -0.49 7.99
N TYR A 35 9.63 -0.29 8.96
CA TYR A 35 8.73 0.87 8.97
C TYR A 35 9.48 2.22 9.01
N GLN A 36 10.58 2.32 9.76
CA GLN A 36 11.31 3.57 9.91
C GLN A 36 11.99 3.98 8.61
N ALA A 37 12.63 3.02 7.93
CA ALA A 37 13.20 3.23 6.61
C ALA A 37 12.11 3.55 5.58
N ALA A 38 11.00 2.80 5.59
CA ALA A 38 9.88 3.04 4.69
C ALA A 38 9.31 4.46 4.83
N ALA A 39 9.14 4.97 6.06
CA ALA A 39 8.64 6.32 6.29
C ALA A 39 9.54 7.40 5.67
N GLY A 40 10.87 7.23 5.76
CA GLY A 40 11.83 8.14 5.11
C GLY A 40 11.81 8.02 3.58
N MET A 41 11.65 6.81 3.04
CA MET A 41 11.51 6.60 1.60
C MET A 41 10.20 7.19 1.06
N LEU A 42 9.08 7.03 1.77
CA LEU A 42 7.81 7.68 1.43
C LEU A 42 7.94 9.20 1.46
N ALA A 43 8.68 9.76 2.44
CA ALA A 43 9.01 11.18 2.49
C ALA A 43 9.68 11.67 1.21
N ALA A 44 10.69 10.96 0.74
CA ALA A 44 11.41 11.27 -0.48
C ALA A 44 10.53 11.12 -1.74
N ILE A 45 9.78 10.03 -1.88
CA ILE A 45 8.96 9.78 -3.08
C ILE A 45 7.86 10.85 -3.24
N SER A 46 7.21 11.21 -2.14
CA SER A 46 6.09 12.17 -2.12
C SER A 46 6.46 13.62 -2.50
N THR A 47 7.73 13.94 -2.71
CA THR A 47 8.14 15.25 -3.25
C THR A 47 8.05 15.31 -4.78
N THR A 48 7.67 14.19 -5.42
CA THR A 48 7.57 14.02 -6.87
C THR A 48 6.15 13.60 -7.27
N PRO A 49 5.83 13.57 -8.58
CA PRO A 49 4.54 13.05 -9.08
C PRO A 49 4.39 11.51 -8.97
N VAL A 50 5.44 10.79 -8.56
CA VAL A 50 5.44 9.32 -8.53
C VAL A 50 4.56 8.81 -7.40
N VAL A 51 3.65 7.87 -7.70
CA VAL A 51 2.72 7.33 -6.70
C VAL A 51 3.47 6.37 -5.75
N PRO A 52 3.50 6.64 -4.43
CA PRO A 52 4.12 5.75 -3.47
C PRO A 52 3.19 4.57 -3.13
N LEU A 53 3.67 3.35 -3.36
CA LEU A 53 2.99 2.10 -3.02
C LEU A 53 3.80 1.32 -1.99
N ALA A 54 3.15 0.43 -1.24
CA ALA A 54 3.83 -0.48 -0.33
C ALA A 54 3.36 -1.92 -0.54
N ARG A 55 4.30 -2.85 -0.64
CA ARG A 55 4.02 -4.29 -0.49
C ARG A 55 4.18 -4.66 0.97
N VAL A 56 3.08 -5.00 1.63
CA VAL A 56 3.06 -5.34 3.06
C VAL A 56 3.54 -6.78 3.30
N PRO A 57 4.04 -7.10 4.52
CA PRO A 57 4.55 -8.44 4.81
C PRO A 57 3.49 -9.54 4.67
N TRP A 58 2.26 -9.24 5.10
CA TRP A 58 1.12 -10.16 5.09
C TRP A 58 -0.20 -9.39 5.15
N ASN A 59 -1.33 -10.09 5.04
CA ASN A 59 -2.68 -9.54 5.22
C ASN A 59 -2.98 -9.30 6.72
N ASP A 60 -2.20 -8.42 7.34
CA ASP A 60 -2.33 -8.02 8.74
C ASP A 60 -2.74 -6.53 8.80
N PRO A 61 -3.88 -6.19 9.43
CA PRO A 61 -4.33 -4.82 9.53
C PRO A 61 -3.32 -3.87 10.19
N ALA A 62 -2.53 -4.32 11.17
CA ALA A 62 -1.62 -3.42 11.90
C ALA A 62 -0.53 -2.76 11.01
N PRO A 63 0.28 -3.51 10.24
CA PRO A 63 1.23 -2.92 9.30
C PRO A 63 0.56 -2.18 8.14
N ILE A 64 -0.61 -2.65 7.68
CA ILE A 64 -1.39 -1.98 6.61
C ILE A 64 -1.78 -0.56 7.05
N MET A 65 -2.40 -0.41 8.21
CA MET A 65 -2.84 0.90 8.69
C MET A 65 -1.64 1.84 8.89
N LYS A 66 -0.56 1.35 9.52
CA LYS A 66 0.65 2.14 9.75
C LYS A 66 1.28 2.67 8.46
N ILE A 67 1.42 1.84 7.42
CA ILE A 67 2.09 2.28 6.20
C ILE A 67 1.21 3.23 5.38
N LEU A 68 -0.12 3.06 5.44
CA LEU A 68 -1.06 4.04 4.88
C LEU A 68 -1.00 5.37 5.63
N ASP A 69 -0.91 5.35 6.96
CA ASP A 69 -0.75 6.54 7.80
C ASP A 69 0.58 7.26 7.54
N ALA A 70 1.62 6.51 7.17
CA ALA A 70 2.91 7.02 6.71
C ALA A 70 2.85 7.62 5.29
N GLY A 71 1.75 7.46 4.55
CA GLY A 71 1.51 8.12 3.26
C GLY A 71 1.68 7.22 2.02
N ALA A 72 1.65 5.90 2.17
CA ALA A 72 1.44 5.03 1.01
C ALA A 72 0.04 5.26 0.41
N TYR A 73 -0.05 5.33 -0.91
CA TYR A 73 -1.29 5.52 -1.67
C TYR A 73 -1.88 4.22 -2.22
N GLY A 74 -1.22 3.10 -1.94
CA GLY A 74 -1.77 1.79 -2.23
C GLY A 74 -1.00 0.67 -1.57
N ILE A 75 -1.70 -0.44 -1.41
CA ILE A 75 -1.22 -1.64 -0.73
C ILE A 75 -1.20 -2.78 -1.73
N ILE A 76 -0.04 -3.42 -1.84
CA ILE A 76 0.11 -4.73 -2.48
C ILE A 76 0.19 -5.75 -1.36
N CYS A 77 -0.69 -6.74 -1.35
CA CYS A 77 -0.74 -7.74 -0.28
C CYS A 77 -0.48 -9.14 -0.85
N PRO A 78 0.51 -9.88 -0.31
CA PRO A 78 0.81 -11.24 -0.74
C PRO A 78 -0.27 -12.23 -0.28
N MET A 79 -0.24 -13.42 -0.89
CA MET A 79 -0.89 -14.65 -0.43
C MET A 79 -2.40 -14.52 -0.18
N ILE A 80 -3.12 -13.85 -1.10
CA ILE A 80 -4.58 -13.79 -1.08
C ILE A 80 -5.13 -14.97 -1.87
N ASN A 81 -5.76 -15.91 -1.17
CA ASN A 81 -6.24 -17.18 -1.69
C ASN A 81 -7.76 -17.28 -1.76
N SER A 82 -8.50 -16.38 -1.10
CA SER A 82 -9.96 -16.42 -1.06
C SER A 82 -10.62 -15.04 -1.12
N ARG A 83 -11.91 -15.01 -1.47
CA ARG A 83 -12.75 -13.80 -1.40
C ARG A 83 -12.77 -13.17 -0.01
N GLY A 84 -12.83 -13.99 1.05
CA GLY A 84 -12.82 -13.50 2.43
C GLY A 84 -11.51 -12.79 2.81
N GLU A 85 -10.37 -13.29 2.33
CA GLU A 85 -9.07 -12.63 2.53
C GLU A 85 -8.97 -11.32 1.75
N ALA A 86 -9.50 -11.28 0.52
CA ALA A 86 -9.59 -10.05 -0.26
C ALA A 86 -10.49 -9.00 0.41
N GLU A 87 -11.65 -9.41 0.93
CA GLU A 87 -12.55 -8.54 1.71
C GLU A 87 -11.86 -8.01 2.98
N ALA A 88 -11.12 -8.86 3.69
CA ALA A 88 -10.36 -8.46 4.87
C ALA A 88 -9.29 -7.41 4.52
N LEU A 89 -8.56 -7.61 3.41
CA LEU A 89 -7.57 -6.66 2.93
C LEU A 89 -8.20 -5.30 2.59
N VAL A 90 -9.29 -5.30 1.83
CA VAL A 90 -10.01 -4.06 1.48
C VAL A 90 -10.47 -3.34 2.74
N ARG A 91 -11.09 -4.05 3.69
CA ARG A 91 -11.58 -3.46 4.94
C ARG A 91 -10.46 -2.92 5.82
N ALA A 92 -9.26 -3.51 5.80
CA ALA A 92 -8.09 -2.98 6.50
C ALA A 92 -7.58 -1.66 5.90
N CYS A 93 -7.81 -1.41 4.61
CA CYS A 93 -7.37 -0.21 3.91
C CYS A 93 -8.36 0.97 4.00
N LYS A 94 -9.65 0.69 4.24
CA LYS A 94 -10.73 1.69 4.20
C LYS A 94 -11.20 2.10 5.60
N TYR A 95 -11.50 3.39 5.79
CA TYR A 95 -12.14 3.92 7.00
C TYR A 95 -13.61 3.48 7.11
N PRO A 96 -14.22 3.52 8.31
CA PRO A 96 -15.65 3.33 8.49
C PRO A 96 -16.49 4.26 7.59
N PRO A 97 -17.64 3.81 7.05
CA PRO A 97 -18.28 2.50 7.25
C PRO A 97 -17.80 1.40 6.30
N ARG A 98 -16.93 1.71 5.31
CA ARG A 98 -16.49 0.76 4.27
C ARG A 98 -15.45 -0.24 4.75
N GLY A 99 -14.75 0.08 5.84
CA GLY A 99 -13.76 -0.79 6.45
C GLY A 99 -13.63 -0.53 7.94
N HIS A 100 -12.49 -0.93 8.48
CA HIS A 100 -12.14 -0.81 9.90
C HIS A 100 -10.73 -0.24 10.10
N ARG A 101 -10.20 0.50 9.12
CA ARG A 101 -8.96 1.27 9.31
C ARG A 101 -9.16 2.24 10.47
N SER A 102 -8.27 2.20 11.46
CA SER A 102 -8.24 3.17 12.54
C SER A 102 -7.79 4.54 12.04
N PHE A 103 -8.29 5.60 12.64
CA PHE A 103 -7.96 6.97 12.24
C PHE A 103 -6.59 7.39 12.79
N GLY A 104 -5.61 7.56 11.89
CA GLY A 104 -4.30 8.08 12.26
C GLY A 104 -3.45 8.57 11.09
N PRO A 105 -3.95 9.40 10.15
CA PRO A 105 -3.22 9.81 8.95
C PRO A 105 -2.04 10.79 9.23
N VAL A 106 -1.10 10.41 10.11
CA VAL A 106 -0.06 11.27 10.69
C VAL A 106 0.76 11.99 9.62
N ARG A 107 1.33 11.24 8.67
CA ARG A 107 2.07 11.81 7.54
C ARG A 107 1.20 11.91 6.29
N ALA A 108 0.25 10.99 6.12
CA ALA A 108 -0.63 10.97 4.96
C ALA A 108 -1.31 12.33 4.73
N SER A 109 -1.81 13.00 5.78
CA SER A 109 -2.42 14.34 5.64
C SER A 109 -1.43 15.44 5.23
N LEU A 110 -0.13 15.31 5.52
CA LEU A 110 0.88 16.29 5.08
C LEU A 110 1.14 16.20 3.58
N TYR A 111 1.10 14.97 3.04
CA TYR A 111 1.31 14.71 1.62
C TYR A 111 0.03 14.92 0.80
N ALA A 112 -1.10 14.44 1.30
CA ALA A 112 -2.36 14.35 0.57
C ALA A 112 -3.33 15.51 0.82
N GLY A 113 -3.06 16.36 1.81
CA GLY A 113 -3.96 17.45 2.21
C GLY A 113 -4.81 17.14 3.43
N ALA A 114 -5.43 18.19 3.96
CA ALA A 114 -6.27 18.12 5.16
C ALA A 114 -7.57 17.30 4.95
N ASP A 115 -8.02 17.21 3.70
CA ASP A 115 -9.18 16.45 3.21
C ASP A 115 -8.85 14.97 2.90
N TYR A 116 -7.64 14.50 3.21
CA TYR A 116 -7.23 13.11 2.96
C TYR A 116 -8.25 12.08 3.46
N ALA A 117 -8.76 12.25 4.68
CA ALA A 117 -9.67 11.28 5.28
C ALA A 117 -11.00 11.16 4.53
N ASP A 118 -11.47 12.26 3.93
CA ASP A 118 -12.72 12.32 3.18
C ASP A 118 -12.60 11.58 1.84
N HIS A 119 -11.39 11.53 1.27
CA HIS A 119 -11.12 10.97 -0.05
C HIS A 119 -10.38 9.62 -0.04
N ALA A 120 -9.73 9.25 1.06
CA ALA A 120 -8.87 8.07 1.12
C ALA A 120 -9.58 6.78 0.70
N ASN A 121 -10.86 6.63 1.04
CA ASN A 121 -11.64 5.46 0.67
C ASN A 121 -11.82 5.27 -0.84
N ASP A 122 -11.77 6.35 -1.61
CA ASP A 122 -11.94 6.32 -3.07
C ASP A 122 -10.62 6.40 -3.83
N GLN A 123 -9.56 6.90 -3.19
CA GLN A 123 -8.26 7.15 -3.82
C GLN A 123 -7.24 6.03 -3.59
N LEU A 124 -7.37 5.26 -2.50
CA LEU A 124 -6.41 4.19 -2.18
C LEU A 124 -6.58 2.99 -3.10
N VAL A 125 -5.47 2.56 -3.70
CA VAL A 125 -5.39 1.35 -4.53
C VAL A 125 -5.07 0.12 -3.68
N VAL A 126 -5.88 -0.92 -3.79
CA VAL A 126 -5.69 -2.19 -3.06
C VAL A 126 -5.43 -3.29 -4.08
N MET A 127 -4.28 -3.96 -3.98
CA MET A 127 -3.81 -4.97 -4.94
C MET A 127 -3.53 -6.30 -4.24
N PRO A 128 -4.49 -7.24 -4.24
CA PRO A 128 -4.23 -8.61 -3.81
C PRO A 128 -3.30 -9.31 -4.81
N MET A 129 -2.32 -10.06 -4.32
CA MET A 129 -1.44 -10.89 -5.16
C MET A 129 -2.05 -12.29 -5.31
N ILE A 130 -2.22 -12.71 -6.56
CA ILE A 130 -2.62 -14.08 -6.93
C ILE A 130 -1.34 -14.85 -7.25
N GLU A 131 -0.86 -15.63 -6.28
CA GLU A 131 0.46 -16.28 -6.37
C GLU A 131 0.47 -17.75 -5.93
N THR A 132 -0.70 -18.35 -5.72
CA THR A 132 -0.85 -19.77 -5.41
C THR A 132 -1.83 -20.44 -6.36
N ALA A 133 -1.78 -21.78 -6.42
CA ALA A 133 -2.76 -22.57 -7.16
C ALA A 133 -4.18 -22.47 -6.57
N GLU A 134 -4.30 -22.21 -5.27
CA GLU A 134 -5.59 -21.98 -4.61
C GLU A 134 -6.19 -20.64 -5.03
N ALA A 135 -5.39 -19.57 -5.01
CA ALA A 135 -5.78 -18.25 -5.48
C ALA A 135 -6.25 -18.28 -6.93
N LEU A 136 -5.58 -19.07 -7.78
CA LEU A 136 -5.98 -19.23 -9.18
C LEU A 136 -7.32 -19.97 -9.33
N LYS A 137 -7.60 -20.97 -8.49
CA LYS A 137 -8.89 -21.68 -8.49
C LYS A 137 -10.04 -20.77 -8.04
N ASN A 138 -9.76 -19.89 -7.08
CA ASN A 138 -10.74 -18.96 -6.50
C ASN A 138 -10.73 -17.58 -7.18
N LEU A 139 -10.09 -17.45 -8.35
CA LEU A 139 -9.79 -16.15 -8.97
C LEU A 139 -11.06 -15.32 -9.21
N ASP A 140 -12.11 -15.92 -9.78
CA ASP A 140 -13.36 -15.21 -10.07
C ASP A 140 -14.03 -14.68 -8.78
N GLU A 141 -13.98 -15.46 -7.70
CA GLU A 141 -14.52 -15.03 -6.41
C GLU A 141 -13.71 -13.88 -5.82
N ILE A 142 -12.37 -13.93 -5.91
CA ILE A 142 -11.49 -12.85 -5.47
C ILE A 142 -11.77 -11.57 -6.29
N LEU A 143 -11.83 -11.68 -7.62
CA LEU A 143 -12.09 -10.54 -8.53
C LEU A 143 -13.50 -9.95 -8.36
N SER A 144 -14.46 -10.72 -7.84
CA SER A 144 -15.80 -10.22 -7.50
C SER A 144 -15.86 -9.38 -6.21
N THR A 145 -14.76 -9.26 -5.47
CA THR A 145 -14.68 -8.48 -4.23
C THR A 145 -14.75 -6.98 -4.53
N PRO A 146 -15.72 -6.23 -3.99
CA PRO A 146 -15.72 -4.77 -4.13
C PRO A 146 -14.57 -4.14 -3.33
N GLY A 147 -13.75 -3.28 -3.96
CA GLY A 147 -12.70 -2.55 -3.24
C GLY A 147 -11.61 -1.95 -4.09
#